data_AF-A0A833UQ87-F1
#
_entry.id   AF-A0A833UQ87-F1
#
_cell.length_a   1.000
_cell.length_b   1.000
_cell.length_c   1.000
_cell.angle_alpha   90.00
_cell.angle_beta   90.00
_cell.angle_gamma   90.00
#
_symmetry.space_group_name_H-M   'P 1'
#
loop_
_entity.id
_entity.type
_entity.pdbx_description
1 polymer ?
#
loop_
_entity_poly.entity_id
_entity_poly.type
_entity_poly.pdbx_seq_one_letter_code
_entity_poly.pdbx_strand_id
1 'polypeptide(L)'
;MVQGNISAPILVTGATGYIASWVIQKLLEQGYTVHATVRDLNKKQSFAHLEKIAQQTTGTLKFFKANLLEKGSFDEAMQGCEVV
;
A
#
# COMPACT_ATOMS: atom_id res chain seq x y z
N MET A 1 -21.67 6.63 -0.60
CA MET A 1 -20.57 5.69 -0.87
C MET A 1 -19.81 6.27 -2.05
N VAL A 2 -18.61 6.80 -1.83
CA VAL A 2 -17.78 7.30 -2.94
C VAL A 2 -17.21 6.05 -3.63
N GLN A 3 -17.71 5.73 -4.83
CA GLN A 3 -17.05 4.76 -5.68
C GLN A 3 -15.78 5.45 -6.21
N GLY A 4 -14.64 5.16 -5.59
CA GLY A 4 -13.34 5.57 -6.10
C GLY A 4 -13.12 4.95 -7.48
N ASN A 5 -12.42 5.66 -8.34
CA ASN A 5 -12.04 5.14 -9.64
C ASN A 5 -11.08 3.95 -9.42
N ILE A 6 -11.53 2.72 -9.66
CA ILE A 6 -10.73 1.49 -9.40
C ILE A 6 -9.45 1.46 -10.26
N SER A 7 -9.37 2.28 -11.29
CA SER A 7 -8.20 2.40 -12.16
C SER A 7 -7.00 3.09 -11.51
N ALA A 8 -7.20 4.00 -10.55
CA ALA A 8 -6.10 4.71 -9.90
C ALA A 8 -5.63 3.97 -8.64
N PRO A 9 -4.31 3.73 -8.46
CA PRO A 9 -3.80 3.17 -7.22
C PRO A 9 -4.05 4.07 -6.01
N ILE A 10 -4.19 3.46 -4.83
CA ILE A 10 -4.27 4.17 -3.55
C ILE A 10 -2.96 3.96 -2.81
N LEU A 11 -2.30 5.05 -2.42
CA LEU A 11 -1.10 4.98 -1.60
C LEU A 11 -1.48 4.83 -0.13
N VAL A 12 -0.90 3.87 0.55
CA VAL A 12 -0.96 3.75 2.01
C VAL A 12 0.46 3.84 2.56
N THR A 13 0.73 4.92 3.28
CA THR A 13 2.03 5.12 3.91
C THR A 13 2.14 4.36 5.23
N GLY A 14 3.36 3.95 5.61
CA GLY A 14 3.58 3.23 6.87
C GLY A 14 2.81 1.90 6.93
N ALA A 15 2.82 1.15 5.81
CA ALA A 15 1.94 0.01 5.55
C ALA A 15 1.96 -1.08 6.63
N THR A 16 3.08 -1.26 7.31
CA THR A 16 3.24 -2.26 8.39
C THR A 16 2.62 -1.85 9.72
N GLY A 17 2.03 -0.65 9.80
CA GLY A 17 1.32 -0.16 10.97
C GLY A 17 0.02 -0.93 11.22
N TYR A 18 -0.44 -0.92 12.47
CA TYR A 18 -1.64 -1.63 12.89
C TYR A 18 -2.88 -1.21 12.10
N ILE A 19 -3.18 0.10 12.04
CA ILE A 19 -4.33 0.63 11.30
C ILE A 19 -4.14 0.50 9.79
N ALA A 20 -2.95 0.80 9.28
CA ALA A 20 -2.64 0.71 7.86
C ALA A 20 -2.91 -0.70 7.30
N SER A 21 -2.57 -1.75 8.07
CA SER A 21 -2.80 -3.13 7.63
C SER A 21 -4.28 -3.45 7.40
N TRP A 22 -5.18 -2.94 8.25
CA TRP A 22 -6.63 -3.11 8.07
C TRP A 22 -7.19 -2.28 6.92
N VAL A 23 -6.66 -1.07 6.71
CA VAL A 23 -7.03 -0.24 5.55
C VAL A 23 -6.63 -0.94 4.25
N ILE A 24 -5.39 -1.42 4.17
CA ILE A 24 -4.88 -2.16 3.02
C ILE A 24 -5.75 -3.39 2.75
N GLN A 25 -6.08 -4.18 3.77
CA GLN A 25 -6.96 -5.33 3.61
C GLN A 25 -8.31 -4.95 2.97
N LYS A 26 -9.00 -3.94 3.51
CA LYS A 26 -10.30 -3.50 2.97
C LYS A 26 -10.20 -3.01 1.53
N LEU A 27 -9.13 -2.29 1.18
CA LEU A 27 -8.92 -1.80 -0.18
C LEU A 27 -8.66 -2.95 -1.16
N LEU A 28 -7.86 -3.93 -0.74
CA LEU A 28 -7.58 -5.11 -1.56
C LEU A 28 -8.82 -6.01 -1.72
N GLU A 29 -9.64 -6.17 -0.68
CA GLU A 29 -10.95 -6.86 -0.75
C GLU A 29 -11.91 -6.20 -1.75
N GLN A 30 -11.81 -4.88 -1.91
CA GLN A 30 -12.59 -4.10 -2.89
C GLN A 30 -11.99 -4.11 -4.30
N GLY A 31 -10.84 -4.78 -4.50
CA GLY A 31 -10.20 -4.92 -5.81
C GLY A 31 -9.29 -3.75 -6.22
N TYR A 32 -8.99 -2.80 -5.32
CA TYR A 32 -8.08 -1.69 -5.65
C TYR A 32 -6.63 -2.16 -5.81
N THR A 33 -5.86 -1.38 -6.58
CA THR A 33 -4.39 -1.43 -6.50
C THR A 33 -3.93 -0.58 -5.33
N VAL A 34 -3.14 -1.15 -4.44
CA VAL A 34 -2.57 -0.47 -3.28
C VAL A 34 -1.06 -0.34 -3.44
N HIS A 35 -0.57 0.90 -3.42
CA HIS A 35 0.84 1.20 -3.24
C HIS A 35 1.12 1.30 -1.74
N ALA A 36 1.98 0.45 -1.21
CA ALA A 36 2.26 0.33 0.22
C ALA A 36 3.71 0.72 0.51
N THR A 37 3.94 1.73 1.36
CA THR A 37 5.31 2.10 1.71
C THR A 37 5.83 1.36 2.95
N VAL A 38 7.06 0.87 2.84
CA VAL A 38 7.83 0.26 3.92
C VAL A 38 9.20 0.92 4.01
N ARG A 39 9.84 0.91 5.18
CA ARG A 39 11.16 1.53 5.36
C ARG A 39 12.30 0.71 4.72
N ASP A 40 12.14 -0.61 4.66
CA ASP A 40 13.17 -1.53 4.20
C ASP A 40 12.54 -2.76 3.54
N LEU A 41 12.69 -2.87 2.23
CA LEU A 41 12.20 -4.01 1.43
C LEU A 41 12.91 -5.33 1.76
N ASN A 42 14.08 -5.28 2.42
CA ASN A 42 14.80 -6.48 2.83
C ASN A 42 14.22 -7.10 4.12
N LYS A 43 13.46 -6.34 4.92
CA LYS A 43 12.83 -6.82 6.16
C LYS A 43 11.48 -7.47 5.87
N LYS A 44 11.47 -8.53 5.06
CA LYS A 44 10.23 -9.22 4.61
C LYS A 44 9.30 -9.60 5.75
N GLN A 45 9.83 -10.02 6.89
CA GLN A 45 9.03 -10.38 8.06
C GLN A 45 8.14 -9.23 8.55
N SER A 46 8.52 -7.97 8.34
CA SER A 46 7.75 -6.79 8.76
C SER A 46 6.48 -6.54 7.95
N PHE A 47 6.39 -7.08 6.72
CA PHE A 47 5.25 -6.91 5.83
C PHE A 47 4.69 -8.23 5.27
N ALA A 48 5.18 -9.38 5.73
CA ALA A 48 4.72 -10.70 5.29
C ALA A 48 3.22 -10.94 5.54
N HIS A 49 2.62 -10.28 6.53
CA HIS A 49 1.17 -10.34 6.75
C HIS A 49 0.38 -9.67 5.62
N LEU A 50 0.90 -8.58 5.05
CA LEU A 50 0.27 -7.89 3.91
C LEU A 50 0.35 -8.73 2.63
N GLU A 51 1.46 -9.44 2.41
CA GLU A 51 1.58 -10.40 1.30
C GLU A 51 0.54 -11.52 1.43
N LYS A 52 0.33 -12.05 2.64
CA LYS A 52 -0.70 -13.07 2.90
C LYS A 52 -2.12 -12.53 2.65
N ILE A 53 -2.41 -11.30 3.09
CA ILE A 53 -3.68 -10.64 2.81
C ILE A 53 -3.88 -10.51 1.29
N ALA A 54 -2.88 -10.02 0.57
CA ALA A 54 -2.96 -9.85 -0.89
C ALA A 54 -3.26 -11.15 -1.63
N GLN A 55 -2.68 -12.28 -1.20
CA GLN A 55 -2.94 -13.61 -1.76
C GLN A 55 -4.39 -14.09 -1.57
N GLN A 56 -5.13 -13.52 -0.62
CA GLN A 56 -6.50 -13.89 -0.27
C GLN A 56 -7.55 -12.92 -0.81
N THR A 57 -7.12 -11.89 -1.54
CA THR A 57 -7.98 -10.80 -2.03
C THR A 57 -7.84 -10.63 -3.54
N THR A 58 -8.74 -9.85 -4.15
CA THR A 58 -8.74 -9.60 -5.61
C THR A 58 -7.90 -8.41 -6.03
N GLY A 59 -7.59 -7.50 -5.10
CA GLY A 59 -6.75 -6.33 -5.35
C GLY A 59 -5.29 -6.65 -5.56
N THR A 60 -4.52 -5.65 -5.99
CA THR A 60 -3.08 -5.77 -6.24
C THR A 60 -2.30 -4.99 -5.20
N LEU A 61 -1.32 -5.61 -4.55
CA LEU A 61 -0.42 -4.94 -3.60
C LEU A 61 0.96 -4.73 -4.22
N LYS A 62 1.47 -3.49 -4.15
CA LYS A 62 2.84 -3.14 -4.58
C LYS A 62 3.59 -2.47 -3.43
N PHE A 63 4.80 -2.93 -3.13
CA PHE A 63 5.63 -2.32 -2.10
C PHE A 63 6.61 -1.31 -2.67
N PHE A 64 6.76 -0.20 -1.96
CA PHE A 64 7.75 0.84 -2.25
C PHE A 64 8.58 1.11 -1.01
N LYS A 65 9.89 1.31 -1.19
CA LYS A 65 10.74 1.81 -0.12
C LYS A 65 10.49 3.30 0.03
N ALA A 66 10.14 3.76 1.23
CA ALA A 66 10.07 5.19 1.52
C ALA A 66 10.55 5.51 2.95
N ASN A 67 11.13 6.69 3.11
CA ASN A 67 11.59 7.19 4.40
C ASN A 67 11.14 8.64 4.59
N LEU A 68 10.38 8.89 5.66
CA LEU A 68 9.81 10.21 5.97
C LEU A 68 10.87 11.32 6.04
N LEU A 69 12.10 10.99 6.43
CA LEU A 69 13.18 11.95 6.57
C LEU A 69 13.99 12.16 5.27
N GLU A 70 13.71 11.39 4.22
CA GLU A 70 14.38 11.48 2.92
C GLU A 70 13.45 12.17 1.91
N LYS A 71 13.83 13.38 1.49
CA LYS A 71 13.11 14.14 0.47
C LYS A 71 13.04 13.35 -0.83
N GLY A 72 11.84 13.28 -1.42
CA GLY A 72 11.59 12.57 -2.69
C GLY A 72 11.43 11.05 -2.55
N SER A 73 11.55 10.49 -1.34
CA SER A 73 11.46 9.03 -1.16
C SER A 73 10.06 8.44 -1.40
N PHE A 74 9.03 9.28 -1.55
CA PHE A 74 7.66 8.87 -1.84
C PHE A 74 7.27 9.08 -3.31
N ASP A 75 8.11 9.74 -4.10
CA ASP A 75 7.75 10.21 -5.44
C ASP A 75 7.34 9.04 -6.35
N GLU A 76 8.09 7.93 -6.29
CA GLU A 76 7.77 6.69 -7.03
C GLU A 76 6.47 6.06 -6.54
N ALA A 77 6.27 5.98 -5.22
CA ALA A 77 5.08 5.39 -4.63
C ALA A 77 3.79 6.18 -4.93
N MET A 78 3.91 7.50 -5.13
CA MET A 78 2.79 8.39 -5.46
C MET A 78 2.41 8.37 -6.95
N GLN A 79 3.21 7.77 -7.84
CA GLN A 79 2.93 7.84 -9.27
C GLN A 79 1.58 7.21 -9.63
N GLY A 80 0.70 8.03 -10.22
CA GLY A 80 -0.65 7.62 -10.62
C GLY A 80 -1.64 7.50 -9.48
N CYS A 81 -1.24 7.73 -8.22
CA CYS A 81 -2.15 7.70 -7.09
C CYS A 81 -3.06 8.95 -7.06
N GLU A 82 -4.35 8.73 -6.87
CA GLU A 82 -5.33 9.81 -6.67
C GLU A 82 -5.57 10.10 -5.17
N VAL A 83 -5.29 9.12 -4.30
CA VAL A 83 -5.50 9.19 -2.85
C VAL A 83 -4.26 8.66 -2.11
N VAL A 84 -3.91 9.31 -1.00
CA VAL A 84 -2.82 8.96 -0.07
C VAL A 84 -3.35 8.95 1.37
#